data_AF-A0A3N7ZCW8-F1
#
_entry.id   AF-A0A3N7ZCW8-F1
#
_cell.length_a   1.000
_cell.length_b   1.000
_cell.length_c   1.000
_cell.angle_alpha   90.00
_cell.angle_beta   90.00
_cell.angle_gamma   90.00
#
_symmetry.space_group_name_H-M   'P 1'
#
loop_
_entity.id
_entity.type
_entity.pdbx_description
1 polymer ?
#
loop_
_entity_poly.entity_id
_entity_poly.type
_entity_poly.pdbx_seq_one_letter_code
_entity_poly.pdbx_strand_id
1 'polypeptide(L)'
;MTTIDNETHVLDDEARERTAEHPTNGPVPTAAAGGTESTSIDAAARPTTDGADDVELENELAQMESDAATLQREGMISAAEADEKREQVARTRKLFRELPPAERVRIIQRRREIGRELMNKQLSGAAVVSTDVRLKHTRLKPLFEQWWPYLNRMSINMQRFGRATFGADDQETVTTFFDKQLNDLEAYVNEQLEVAHGFRERTETEMRERGDIVFSPTVTKPSLDITVEAYSRFSMRLLSVMLRYDQVMDHFDFLVWNGVRDQSDADEETSRFLRKFHPIGVRGYMTHLRLMTTVRGR
;
A
#
# COMPACT_ATOMS: atom_id res chain seq x y z
N MET A 1 -21.53 19.18 -52.59
CA MET A 1 -22.04 17.87 -52.14
C MET A 1 -21.45 17.64 -50.76
N THR A 2 -22.31 17.78 -49.75
CA THR A 2 -22.22 17.34 -48.34
C THR A 2 -21.06 17.84 -47.45
N THR A 3 -21.41 18.83 -46.63
CA THR A 3 -20.80 19.34 -45.38
C THR A 3 -21.22 18.53 -44.15
N ILE A 4 -20.54 18.78 -43.02
CA ILE A 4 -20.95 18.76 -41.58
C ILE A 4 -19.73 18.27 -40.76
N ASP A 5 -18.87 19.12 -40.20
CA ASP A 5 -18.95 19.97 -38.98
C ASP A 5 -19.12 19.23 -37.64
N ASN A 6 -18.03 19.27 -36.85
CA ASN A 6 -17.89 19.64 -35.44
C ASN A 6 -18.98 19.22 -34.43
N GLU A 7 -18.62 18.51 -33.35
CA GLU A 7 -19.25 18.77 -32.04
C GLU A 7 -18.40 18.29 -30.85
N THR A 8 -18.17 19.25 -29.96
CA THR A 8 -17.48 19.21 -28.67
C THR A 8 -18.59 19.18 -27.62
N HIS A 9 -18.65 18.17 -26.74
CA HIS A 9 -19.61 18.20 -25.63
C HIS A 9 -18.95 18.69 -24.35
N VAL A 10 -19.14 20.00 -24.11
CA VAL A 10 -19.23 20.62 -22.79
C VAL A 10 -20.67 20.38 -22.31
N LEU A 11 -20.86 19.92 -21.08
CA LEU A 11 -22.15 19.97 -20.40
C LEU A 11 -21.97 20.83 -19.16
N ASP A 12 -22.35 22.09 -19.34
CA ASP A 12 -22.57 23.04 -18.26
C ASP A 12 -23.96 22.85 -17.66
N ASP A 13 -23.98 23.30 -16.42
CA ASP A 13 -25.02 23.39 -15.43
C ASP A 13 -26.20 24.32 -15.83
N GLU A 14 -27.25 24.26 -15.02
CA GLU A 14 -28.40 25.17 -14.95
C GLU A 14 -29.57 24.99 -15.94
N ALA A 15 -30.69 24.44 -15.44
CA ALA A 15 -31.93 25.22 -15.30
C ALA A 15 -32.99 24.53 -14.42
N ARG A 16 -33.22 25.17 -13.25
CA ARG A 16 -34.52 25.50 -12.63
C ARG A 16 -35.40 24.35 -12.14
N GLU A 17 -35.56 24.12 -10.82
CA GLU A 17 -36.08 25.01 -9.76
C GLU A 17 -37.55 25.43 -9.97
N ARG A 18 -38.41 24.94 -9.06
CA ARG A 18 -39.57 25.62 -8.43
C ARG A 18 -40.21 24.66 -7.41
N THR A 19 -40.01 24.94 -6.11
CA THR A 19 -40.97 25.52 -5.11
C THR A 19 -42.02 24.52 -4.60
N ALA A 20 -42.41 24.42 -3.31
CA ALA A 20 -42.15 25.11 -2.04
C ALA A 20 -42.45 24.07 -0.91
N GLU A 21 -42.13 24.18 0.39
CA GLU A 21 -42.56 25.16 1.39
C GLU A 21 -41.93 24.79 2.77
N HIS A 22 -41.56 25.81 3.56
CA HIS A 22 -41.19 25.78 5.01
C HIS A 22 -42.48 26.00 5.87
N PRO A 23 -42.52 26.06 7.23
CA PRO A 23 -41.46 26.25 8.26
C PRO A 23 -41.64 25.47 9.61
N THR A 24 -40.71 25.60 10.58
CA THR A 24 -40.90 26.24 11.92
C THR A 24 -39.81 25.91 12.97
N ASN A 25 -39.08 26.95 13.39
CA ASN A 25 -38.65 27.39 14.74
C ASN A 25 -38.16 26.43 15.88
N GLY A 26 -36.84 26.52 16.18
CA GLY A 26 -36.20 26.79 17.50
C GLY A 26 -36.20 25.73 18.62
N PRO A 27 -35.36 25.85 19.70
CA PRO A 27 -34.38 26.89 20.03
C PRO A 27 -32.95 26.38 20.37
N VAL A 28 -32.01 27.33 20.41
CA VAL A 28 -30.64 27.25 20.96
C VAL A 28 -30.66 27.25 22.50
N PRO A 29 -29.66 26.64 23.17
CA PRO A 29 -29.07 27.31 24.32
C PRO A 29 -27.54 27.41 24.27
N THR A 30 -27.07 28.57 24.71
CA THR A 30 -25.68 28.99 24.92
C THR A 30 -25.38 28.97 26.43
N ALA A 31 -24.15 28.61 26.81
CA ALA A 31 -23.37 28.96 28.03
C ALA A 31 -22.64 27.70 28.58
N ALA A 32 -21.33 27.54 28.38
CA ALA A 32 -20.21 28.13 29.14
C ALA A 32 -19.98 27.49 30.51
N ALA A 33 -18.86 26.75 30.67
CA ALA A 33 -17.83 26.92 31.71
C ALA A 33 -16.93 25.68 31.88
N GLY A 34 -15.63 25.91 31.72
CA GLY A 34 -14.46 25.24 32.31
C GLY A 34 -14.56 23.84 32.93
N GLY A 35 -13.83 22.91 32.31
CA GLY A 35 -13.37 21.67 32.93
C GLY A 35 -12.11 21.19 32.21
N THR A 36 -10.94 21.53 32.75
CA THR A 36 -9.65 21.01 32.29
C THR A 36 -9.54 19.55 32.68
N GLU A 37 -10.04 18.63 31.86
CA GLU A 37 -9.77 17.21 32.02
C GLU A 37 -8.62 16.80 31.11
N SER A 38 -7.50 16.53 31.78
CA SER A 38 -6.33 15.87 31.23
C SER A 38 -6.73 14.44 30.85
N THR A 39 -7.19 14.23 29.62
CA THR A 39 -7.39 12.88 29.08
C THR A 39 -6.03 12.29 28.74
N SER A 40 -5.49 11.53 29.69
CA SER A 40 -4.54 10.45 29.43
C SER A 40 -5.11 9.56 28.34
N ILE A 41 -4.48 9.56 27.16
CA ILE A 41 -4.85 8.67 26.07
C ILE A 41 -4.47 7.25 26.51
N ASP A 42 -5.48 6.48 26.88
CA ASP A 42 -5.38 5.04 27.14
C ASP A 42 -4.84 4.34 25.89
N ALA A 43 -3.74 3.60 26.04
CA ALA A 43 -3.10 2.87 24.94
C ALA A 43 -3.97 1.73 24.36
N ALA A 44 -5.10 1.42 25.02
CA ALA A 44 -6.01 0.33 24.68
C ALA A 44 -7.15 0.70 23.73
N ALA A 45 -7.27 1.97 23.32
CA ALA A 45 -8.35 2.44 22.43
C ALA A 45 -7.83 3.04 21.13
N ARG A 46 -6.88 2.38 20.44
CA ARG A 46 -6.63 2.71 19.04
C ARG A 46 -7.80 2.17 18.20
N PRO A 47 -8.64 3.02 17.59
CA PRO A 47 -9.61 2.54 16.61
C PRO A 47 -8.84 1.83 15.50
N THR A 48 -9.33 0.68 15.05
CA THR A 48 -8.83 -0.01 13.87
C THR A 48 -9.09 0.85 12.65
N THR A 49 -8.12 1.69 12.30
CA THR A 49 -8.15 2.57 11.14
C THR A 49 -7.89 1.77 9.86
N ASP A 50 -8.32 2.29 8.72
CA ASP A 50 -8.21 1.66 7.40
C ASP A 50 -6.76 1.67 6.82
N GLY A 51 -5.77 1.80 7.70
CA GLY A 51 -4.37 1.98 7.35
C GLY A 51 -4.11 3.26 6.54
N ALA A 52 -4.95 4.29 6.68
CA ALA A 52 -4.66 5.63 6.18
C ALA A 52 -4.45 6.57 7.38
N ASP A 53 -3.48 6.23 8.24
CA ASP A 53 -3.15 7.03 9.40
C ASP A 53 -2.08 8.08 9.07
N ASP A 54 -2.22 9.26 9.68
CA ASP A 54 -1.27 10.38 9.55
C ASP A 54 0.17 9.97 9.94
N VAL A 55 0.27 9.01 10.87
CA VAL A 55 1.52 8.41 11.34
C VAL A 55 2.21 7.57 10.26
N GLU A 56 1.45 6.88 9.40
CA GLU A 56 2.00 6.04 8.34
C GLU A 56 2.67 6.88 7.24
N LEU A 57 2.09 8.05 6.94
CA LEU A 57 2.65 8.98 5.96
C LEU A 57 3.89 9.73 6.50
N GLU A 58 3.89 10.13 7.77
CA GLU A 58 5.08 10.73 8.39
C GLU A 58 6.24 9.72 8.49
N ASN A 59 5.93 8.45 8.74
CA ASN A 59 6.90 7.36 8.66
C ASN A 59 7.37 7.11 7.22
N GLU A 60 6.50 7.17 6.21
CA GLU A 60 6.86 7.10 4.78
C GLU A 60 7.83 8.23 4.39
N LEU A 61 7.57 9.46 4.82
CA LEU A 61 8.43 10.62 4.53
C LEU A 61 9.78 10.56 5.26
N ALA A 62 9.80 10.15 6.53
CA ALA A 62 11.03 9.96 7.29
C ALA A 62 11.89 8.81 6.72
N GLN A 63 11.23 7.76 6.25
CA GLN A 63 11.91 6.63 5.61
C GLN A 63 12.40 6.98 4.20
N MET A 64 11.68 7.79 3.41
CA MET A 64 12.17 8.32 2.13
C MET A 64 13.47 9.12 2.27
N GLU A 65 13.63 9.86 3.38
CA GLU A 65 14.86 10.60 3.70
C GLU A 65 16.01 9.65 4.09
N SER A 66 15.71 8.63 4.89
CA SER A 66 16.65 7.56 5.25
C SER A 66 17.09 6.72 4.04
N ASP A 67 16.16 6.45 3.14
CA ASP A 67 16.39 5.71 1.90
C ASP A 67 17.23 6.55 0.94
N ALA A 68 17.02 7.87 0.84
CA ALA A 68 17.91 8.75 0.08
C ALA A 68 19.35 8.74 0.63
N ALA A 69 19.52 8.71 1.95
CA ALA A 69 20.84 8.57 2.57
C ALA A 69 21.47 7.19 2.37
N THR A 70 20.65 6.14 2.37
CA THR A 70 21.10 4.76 2.09
C THR A 70 21.49 4.59 0.63
N LEU A 71 20.72 5.18 -0.30
CA LEU A 71 21.01 5.18 -1.74
C LEU A 71 22.31 5.92 -2.07
N GLN A 72 22.63 7.01 -1.37
CA GLN A 72 23.93 7.68 -1.51
C GLN A 72 25.07 6.81 -0.95
N ARG A 73 24.86 6.19 0.21
CA ARG A 73 25.85 5.30 0.85
C ARG A 73 26.15 4.06 0.00
N GLU A 74 25.16 3.56 -0.71
CA GLU A 74 25.26 2.44 -1.65
C GLU A 74 25.72 2.87 -3.06
N GLY A 75 26.01 4.16 -3.28
CA GLY A 75 26.53 4.67 -4.55
C GLY A 75 25.51 4.72 -5.70
N MET A 76 24.22 4.58 -5.42
CA MET A 76 23.14 4.48 -6.41
C MET A 76 22.64 5.82 -6.96
N ILE A 77 23.07 6.92 -6.36
CA ILE A 77 22.82 8.29 -6.80
C ILE A 77 24.08 9.10 -6.50
N SER A 78 24.43 10.05 -7.37
CA SER A 78 25.53 10.97 -7.10
C SER A 78 25.24 11.81 -5.85
N ALA A 79 26.28 12.38 -5.22
CA ALA A 79 26.10 13.25 -4.07
C ALA A 79 25.17 14.45 -4.40
N ALA A 80 25.25 14.99 -5.62
CA ALA A 80 24.39 16.06 -6.10
C ALA A 80 22.92 15.62 -6.23
N GLU A 81 22.65 14.43 -6.75
CA GLU A 81 21.29 13.88 -6.85
C GLU A 81 20.72 13.46 -5.49
N ALA A 82 21.58 13.03 -4.56
CA ALA A 82 21.20 12.76 -3.18
C ALA A 82 20.77 14.06 -2.47
N ASP A 83 21.51 15.14 -2.66
CA ASP A 83 21.18 16.44 -2.08
C ASP A 83 19.96 17.07 -2.74
N GLU A 84 19.81 16.96 -4.06
CA GLU A 84 18.60 17.41 -4.76
C GLU A 84 17.36 16.62 -4.30
N LYS A 85 17.49 15.29 -4.12
CA LYS A 85 16.41 14.47 -3.58
C LYS A 85 16.12 14.78 -2.12
N ARG A 86 17.12 15.02 -1.28
CA ARG A 86 16.92 15.48 0.10
C ARG A 86 16.20 16.81 0.14
N GLU A 87 16.55 17.75 -0.73
CA GLU A 87 15.86 19.02 -0.83
C GLU A 87 14.43 18.87 -1.36
N GLN A 88 14.20 18.01 -2.36
CA GLN A 88 12.86 17.70 -2.85
C GLN A 88 12.03 17.02 -1.77
N VAL A 89 12.61 16.09 -1.00
CA VAL A 89 11.98 15.45 0.15
C VAL A 89 11.73 16.47 1.26
N ALA A 90 12.64 17.39 1.54
CA ALA A 90 12.45 18.44 2.53
C ALA A 90 11.38 19.45 2.13
N ARG A 91 11.33 19.84 0.84
CA ARG A 91 10.27 20.69 0.25
C ARG A 91 8.92 19.99 0.31
N THR A 92 8.89 18.72 -0.08
CA THR A 92 7.69 17.86 -0.02
C THR A 92 7.25 17.69 1.43
N ARG A 93 8.16 17.35 2.36
CA ARG A 93 7.90 17.22 3.79
C ARG A 93 7.40 18.52 4.40
N LYS A 94 7.92 19.68 3.99
CA LYS A 94 7.40 20.99 4.42
C LYS A 94 5.97 21.20 3.93
N LEU A 95 5.72 20.96 2.64
CA LEU A 95 4.40 21.06 2.03
C LEU A 95 3.39 20.09 2.68
N PHE A 96 3.82 18.85 2.96
CA PHE A 96 3.01 17.83 3.64
C PHE A 96 2.82 18.12 5.12
N ARG A 97 3.82 18.64 5.83
CA ARG A 97 3.68 19.03 7.24
C ARG A 97 2.68 20.19 7.41
N GLU A 98 2.62 21.06 6.41
CA GLU A 98 1.67 22.18 6.30
C GLU A 98 0.29 21.73 5.79
N LEU A 99 0.17 20.54 5.17
CA LEU A 99 -1.11 19.96 4.76
C LEU A 99 -1.88 19.43 5.99
N PRO A 100 -3.19 19.76 6.12
CA PRO A 100 -4.05 19.21 7.16
C PRO A 100 -4.08 17.67 7.12
N PRO A 101 -4.22 16.97 8.27
CA PRO A 101 -4.31 15.51 8.34
C PRO A 101 -5.32 14.91 7.35
N ALA A 102 -6.48 15.55 7.18
CA ALA A 102 -7.52 15.13 6.24
C ALA A 102 -7.06 15.14 4.77
N GLU A 103 -6.15 16.04 4.39
CA GLU A 103 -5.64 16.13 3.02
C GLU A 103 -4.53 15.09 2.76
N ARG A 104 -3.78 14.72 3.80
CA ARG A 104 -2.80 13.61 3.74
C ARG A 104 -3.49 12.27 3.49
N VAL A 105 -4.57 11.99 4.23
CA VAL A 105 -5.41 10.81 4.03
C VAL A 105 -6.00 10.77 2.62
N ARG A 106 -6.48 11.91 2.09
CA ARG A 106 -6.97 12.01 0.71
C ARG A 106 -5.92 11.64 -0.34
N ILE A 107 -4.65 11.95 -0.11
CA ILE A 107 -3.57 11.58 -1.04
C ILE A 107 -3.37 10.06 -1.08
N ILE A 108 -3.41 9.39 0.07
CA ILE A 108 -3.33 7.92 0.15
C ILE A 108 -4.56 7.29 -0.53
N GLN A 109 -5.76 7.78 -0.22
CA GLN A 109 -7.00 7.31 -0.83
C GLN A 109 -6.97 7.45 -2.35
N ARG A 110 -6.54 8.61 -2.86
CA ARG A 110 -6.39 8.86 -4.30
C ARG A 110 -5.36 7.92 -4.94
N ARG A 111 -4.26 7.60 -4.24
CA ARG A 111 -3.27 6.61 -4.72
C ARG A 111 -3.91 5.23 -4.84
N ARG A 112 -4.70 4.80 -3.85
CA ARG A 112 -5.43 3.53 -3.90
C ARG A 112 -6.47 3.50 -5.03
N GLU A 113 -7.20 4.59 -5.22
CA GLU A 113 -8.17 4.73 -6.33
C GLU A 113 -7.49 4.57 -7.70
N ILE A 114 -6.40 5.30 -7.93
CA ILE A 114 -5.61 5.18 -9.16
C ILE A 114 -5.05 3.77 -9.30
N GLY A 115 -4.57 3.15 -8.22
CA GLY A 115 -4.13 1.76 -8.20
C GLY A 115 -5.22 0.80 -8.67
N ARG A 116 -6.46 0.96 -8.18
CA ARG A 116 -7.62 0.17 -8.62
C ARG A 116 -7.95 0.39 -10.09
N GLU A 117 -7.93 1.63 -10.56
CA GLU A 117 -8.11 1.91 -11.98
C GLU A 117 -7.02 1.26 -12.85
N LEU A 118 -5.77 1.23 -12.37
CA LEU A 118 -4.65 0.63 -13.10
C LEU A 118 -4.80 -0.90 -13.24
N MET A 119 -5.47 -1.57 -12.29
CA MET A 119 -5.78 -2.99 -12.41
C MET A 119 -6.85 -3.26 -13.47
N ASN A 120 -7.82 -2.37 -13.63
CA ASN A 120 -8.89 -2.53 -14.63
C ASN A 120 -8.46 -2.18 -16.06
N LYS A 121 -7.39 -1.39 -16.23
CA LYS A 121 -6.88 -0.98 -17.55
C LYS A 121 -6.05 -2.09 -18.16
N GLN A 122 -6.52 -2.79 -19.18
CA GLN A 122 -5.70 -3.80 -19.86
C GLN A 122 -4.62 -3.16 -20.76
N LEU A 123 -3.44 -3.80 -20.83
CA LEU A 123 -2.39 -3.40 -21.77
C LEU A 123 -2.53 -4.18 -23.07
N SER A 124 -2.87 -3.47 -24.16
CA SER A 124 -2.92 -4.08 -25.49
C SER A 124 -1.56 -4.65 -25.89
N GLY A 125 -1.56 -5.89 -26.39
CA GLY A 125 -0.37 -6.57 -26.92
C GLY A 125 0.68 -6.99 -25.88
N ALA A 126 0.37 -6.97 -24.58
CA ALA A 126 1.24 -7.53 -23.55
C ALA A 126 0.92 -9.02 -23.32
N ALA A 127 1.94 -9.85 -23.13
CA ALA A 127 1.75 -11.19 -22.58
C ALA A 127 1.39 -11.07 -21.10
N VAL A 128 0.29 -11.69 -20.70
CA VAL A 128 -0.27 -11.59 -19.34
C VAL A 128 -0.43 -12.96 -18.71
N VAL A 129 -0.27 -13.00 -17.39
CA VAL A 129 -0.69 -14.13 -16.56
C VAL A 129 -1.84 -13.64 -15.69
N SER A 130 -3.04 -14.16 -15.92
CA SER A 130 -4.19 -13.92 -15.06
C SER A 130 -4.07 -14.78 -13.80
N THR A 131 -4.32 -14.19 -12.63
CA THR A 131 -4.25 -14.90 -11.35
C THR A 131 -5.32 -14.37 -10.42
N ASP A 132 -6.02 -15.29 -9.76
CA ASP A 132 -7.01 -14.96 -8.73
C ASP A 132 -6.28 -14.61 -7.43
N VAL A 133 -6.57 -13.42 -6.91
CA VAL A 133 -5.99 -12.87 -5.70
C VAL A 133 -7.05 -12.84 -4.62
N ARG A 134 -6.88 -13.74 -3.66
CA ARG A 134 -7.70 -13.81 -2.46
C ARG A 134 -6.84 -13.48 -1.24
N LEU A 135 -7.05 -12.30 -0.68
CA LEU A 135 -6.43 -11.90 0.59
C LEU A 135 -7.48 -12.03 1.69
N LYS A 136 -7.13 -12.73 2.77
CA LYS A 136 -8.01 -12.92 3.91
C LYS A 136 -7.93 -11.73 4.86
N HIS A 137 -6.71 -11.28 5.17
CA HIS A 137 -6.49 -10.30 6.23
C HIS A 137 -6.68 -8.87 5.73
N THR A 138 -7.31 -8.02 6.55
CA THR A 138 -7.63 -6.64 6.19
C THR A 138 -6.40 -5.75 6.06
N ARG A 139 -5.30 -6.07 6.77
CA ARG A 139 -4.06 -5.28 6.75
C ARG A 139 -3.29 -5.36 5.43
N LEU A 140 -3.42 -6.45 4.68
CA LEU A 140 -2.73 -6.63 3.40
C LEU A 140 -3.47 -5.99 2.23
N LYS A 141 -4.78 -5.77 2.34
CA LYS A 141 -5.57 -5.16 1.26
C LYS A 141 -5.10 -3.74 0.92
N PRO A 142 -4.95 -2.81 1.89
CA PRO A 142 -4.40 -1.48 1.62
C PRO A 142 -3.03 -1.53 0.95
N LEU A 143 -2.14 -2.40 1.43
CA LEU A 143 -0.80 -2.59 0.90
C LEU A 143 -0.85 -3.05 -0.57
N PHE A 144 -1.71 -4.02 -0.87
CA PHE A 144 -1.91 -4.52 -2.21
C PHE A 144 -2.41 -3.42 -3.15
N GLU A 145 -3.53 -2.78 -2.82
CA GLU A 145 -4.15 -1.74 -3.67
C GLU A 145 -3.23 -0.53 -3.89
N GLN A 146 -2.43 -0.19 -2.88
CA GLN A 146 -1.56 0.98 -2.91
C GLN A 146 -0.27 0.76 -3.72
N TRP A 147 0.28 -0.45 -3.73
CA TRP A 147 1.64 -0.67 -4.27
C TRP A 147 1.70 -1.66 -5.44
N TRP A 148 0.95 -2.77 -5.36
CA TRP A 148 1.05 -3.83 -6.35
C TRP A 148 0.73 -3.38 -7.78
N PRO A 149 -0.35 -2.60 -8.04
CA PRO A 149 -0.66 -2.13 -9.41
C PRO A 149 0.47 -1.30 -10.03
N TYR A 150 1.10 -0.44 -9.23
CA TYR A 150 2.21 0.40 -9.70
C TYR A 150 3.45 -0.42 -9.98
N LEU A 151 3.80 -1.36 -9.10
CA LEU A 151 4.92 -2.29 -9.29
C LEU A 151 4.70 -3.18 -10.52
N ASN A 152 3.47 -3.61 -10.76
CA ASN A 152 3.07 -4.37 -11.93
C ASN A 152 3.31 -3.58 -13.23
N ARG A 153 2.80 -2.35 -13.31
CA ARG A 153 3.02 -1.46 -14.46
C ARG A 153 4.47 -1.02 -14.63
N MET A 154 5.14 -0.70 -13.53
CA MET A 154 6.54 -0.31 -13.51
C MET A 154 7.41 -1.40 -14.13
N SER A 155 7.19 -2.66 -13.76
CA SER A 155 8.03 -3.77 -14.22
C SER A 155 8.03 -3.94 -15.75
N ILE A 156 6.85 -3.88 -16.39
CA ILE A 156 6.75 -3.97 -17.85
C ILE A 156 7.26 -2.69 -18.54
N ASN A 157 6.99 -1.52 -17.96
CA ASN A 157 7.47 -0.26 -18.51
C ASN A 157 9.00 -0.12 -18.38
N MET A 158 9.61 -0.70 -17.35
CA MET A 158 11.06 -0.75 -17.20
C MET A 158 11.70 -1.57 -18.32
N GLN A 159 11.09 -2.70 -18.70
CA GLN A 159 11.58 -3.51 -19.83
C GLN A 159 11.48 -2.77 -21.17
N ARG A 160 10.41 -2.00 -21.38
CA ARG A 160 10.13 -1.29 -22.64
C ARG A 160 10.88 0.03 -22.77
N PHE A 161 10.91 0.81 -21.70
CA PHE A 161 11.34 2.22 -21.72
C PHE A 161 12.47 2.53 -20.74
N GLY A 162 12.94 1.54 -19.97
CA GLY A 162 13.99 1.72 -18.96
C GLY A 162 15.24 2.38 -19.54
N ARG A 163 15.77 1.84 -20.65
CA ARG A 163 17.00 2.36 -21.28
C ARG A 163 16.85 3.80 -21.74
N ALA A 164 15.68 4.16 -22.27
CA ALA A 164 15.40 5.51 -22.74
C ALA A 164 15.17 6.51 -21.60
N THR A 165 14.73 6.03 -20.42
CA THR A 165 14.37 6.85 -19.27
C THR A 165 15.54 7.07 -18.30
N PHE A 166 16.36 6.04 -18.13
CA PHE A 166 17.45 6.02 -17.15
C PHE A 166 18.83 5.95 -17.80
N GLY A 167 18.95 5.48 -19.04
CA GLY A 167 20.24 5.00 -19.56
C GLY A 167 20.46 3.52 -19.20
N ALA A 168 21.52 2.93 -19.72
CA ALA A 168 21.79 1.49 -19.53
C ALA A 168 22.23 1.17 -18.08
N ASP A 169 23.22 1.91 -17.58
CA ASP A 169 23.86 1.66 -16.28
C ASP A 169 22.89 1.91 -15.10
N ASP A 170 22.11 3.01 -15.18
CA ASP A 170 21.10 3.33 -14.16
C ASP A 170 19.92 2.36 -14.20
N GLN A 171 19.50 1.89 -15.38
CA GLN A 171 18.45 0.88 -15.47
C GLN A 171 18.88 -0.42 -14.79
N GLU A 172 20.11 -0.88 -15.04
CA GLU A 172 20.64 -2.09 -14.43
C GLU A 172 20.65 -1.95 -12.91
N THR A 173 21.17 -0.83 -12.40
CA THR A 173 21.18 -0.52 -10.96
C THR A 173 19.78 -0.57 -10.34
N VAL A 174 18.78 0.04 -10.98
CA VAL A 174 17.39 0.01 -10.50
C VAL A 174 16.82 -1.42 -10.52
N THR A 175 17.12 -2.19 -11.56
CA THR A 175 16.64 -3.57 -11.69
C THR A 175 17.26 -4.46 -10.61
N THR A 176 18.58 -4.35 -10.40
CA THR A 176 19.33 -5.08 -9.36
C THR A 176 18.82 -4.74 -7.97
N PHE A 177 18.48 -3.47 -7.69
CA PHE A 177 17.83 -3.09 -6.43
C PHE A 177 16.53 -3.85 -6.22
N PHE A 178 15.63 -3.86 -7.20
CA PHE A 178 14.34 -4.53 -7.07
C PHE A 178 14.48 -6.04 -6.92
N ASP A 179 15.39 -6.66 -7.66
CA ASP A 179 15.64 -8.09 -7.54
C ASP A 179 16.22 -8.45 -6.16
N LYS A 180 17.17 -7.66 -5.64
CA LYS A 180 17.72 -7.84 -4.29
C LYS A 180 16.63 -7.71 -3.22
N GLN A 181 15.87 -6.63 -3.24
CA GLN A 181 14.80 -6.40 -2.26
C GLN A 181 13.73 -7.49 -2.30
N LEU A 182 13.36 -7.94 -3.51
CA LEU A 182 12.40 -9.03 -3.66
C LEU A 182 12.96 -10.36 -3.14
N ASN A 183 14.23 -10.68 -3.40
CA ASN A 183 14.87 -11.88 -2.85
C ASN A 183 14.89 -11.85 -1.32
N ASP A 184 15.24 -10.71 -0.73
CA ASP A 184 15.28 -10.54 0.73
C ASP A 184 13.88 -10.69 1.35
N LEU A 185 12.86 -10.15 0.68
CA LEU A 185 11.45 -10.30 1.09
C LEU A 185 10.96 -11.74 0.96
N GLU A 186 11.28 -12.42 -0.14
CA GLU A 186 10.93 -13.83 -0.33
C GLU A 186 11.57 -14.70 0.74
N ALA A 187 12.87 -14.51 1.03
CA ALA A 187 13.56 -15.23 2.08
C ALA A 187 12.90 -15.02 3.44
N TYR A 188 12.62 -13.76 3.80
CA TYR A 188 11.95 -13.43 5.04
C TYR A 188 10.56 -14.07 5.16
N VAL A 189 9.71 -13.94 4.13
CA VAL A 189 8.35 -14.51 4.19
C VAL A 189 8.37 -16.03 4.22
N ASN A 190 9.28 -16.68 3.51
CA ASN A 190 9.42 -18.13 3.55
C ASN A 190 9.83 -18.61 4.94
N GLU A 191 10.82 -17.96 5.56
CA GLU A 191 11.21 -18.25 6.94
C GLU A 191 10.04 -18.08 7.91
N GLN A 192 9.30 -16.96 7.81
CA GLN A 192 8.14 -16.72 8.67
C GLN A 192 7.05 -17.78 8.47
N LEU A 193 6.84 -18.24 7.24
CA LEU A 193 5.85 -19.27 6.93
C LEU A 193 6.25 -20.63 7.52
N GLU A 194 7.51 -21.04 7.34
CA GLU A 194 8.04 -22.28 7.90
C GLU A 194 7.97 -22.28 9.43
N VAL A 195 8.37 -21.17 10.06
CA VAL A 195 8.34 -21.02 11.51
C VAL A 195 6.89 -21.05 12.03
N ALA A 196 5.99 -20.24 11.47
CA ALA A 196 4.61 -20.16 11.92
C ALA A 196 3.86 -21.48 11.72
N HIS A 197 4.09 -22.14 10.58
CA HIS A 197 3.55 -23.47 10.31
C HIS A 197 4.06 -24.50 11.33
N GLY A 198 5.37 -24.55 11.56
CA GLY A 198 5.96 -25.49 12.52
C GLY A 198 5.54 -25.25 13.97
N PHE A 199 5.24 -24.00 14.36
CA PHE A 199 4.62 -23.72 15.66
C PHE A 199 3.17 -24.20 15.71
N ARG A 200 2.37 -23.92 14.68
CA ARG A 200 1.00 -24.41 14.59
C ARG A 200 0.92 -25.93 14.73
N GLU A 201 1.70 -26.68 13.95
CA GLU A 201 1.66 -28.15 13.98
C GLU A 201 2.02 -28.72 15.35
N ARG A 202 3.07 -28.18 15.98
CA ARG A 202 3.48 -28.60 17.33
C ARG A 202 2.41 -28.31 18.36
N THR A 203 1.89 -27.08 18.38
CA THR A 203 0.80 -26.68 19.29
C THR A 203 -0.44 -27.54 19.09
N GLU A 204 -0.87 -27.75 17.84
CA GLU A 204 -2.05 -28.54 17.52
C GLU A 204 -1.90 -30.00 17.96
N THR A 205 -0.71 -30.57 17.81
CA THR A 205 -0.39 -31.93 18.25
C THR A 205 -0.39 -32.03 19.78
N GLU A 206 0.33 -31.15 20.47
CA GLU A 206 0.42 -31.13 21.93
C GLU A 206 -0.96 -30.94 22.59
N MET A 207 -1.79 -30.02 22.06
CA MET A 207 -3.14 -29.79 22.59
C MET A 207 -4.03 -31.03 22.41
N ARG A 208 -3.97 -31.68 21.24
CA ARG A 208 -4.72 -32.93 21.01
C ARG A 208 -4.27 -34.06 21.92
N GLU A 209 -2.97 -34.21 22.13
CA GLU A 209 -2.40 -35.23 23.02
C GLU A 209 -2.81 -35.03 24.48
N ARG A 210 -2.92 -33.77 24.93
CA ARG A 210 -3.45 -33.43 26.26
C ARG A 210 -4.97 -33.56 26.38
N GLY A 211 -5.68 -33.74 25.26
CA GLY A 211 -7.14 -33.76 25.22
C GLY A 211 -7.78 -32.37 25.33
N ASP A 212 -7.01 -31.31 25.05
CA ASP A 212 -7.51 -29.93 25.04
C ASP A 212 -8.38 -29.67 23.79
N ILE A 213 -9.24 -28.66 23.87
CA ILE A 213 -10.02 -28.18 22.73
C ILE A 213 -9.11 -27.32 21.84
N VAL A 214 -8.97 -27.69 20.57
CA VAL A 214 -8.25 -26.90 19.57
C VAL A 214 -9.23 -26.02 18.80
N PHE A 215 -9.01 -24.71 18.86
CA PHE A 215 -9.76 -23.73 18.07
C PHE A 215 -9.16 -23.59 16.68
N SER A 216 -9.98 -23.77 15.63
CA SER A 216 -9.55 -23.62 14.24
C SER A 216 -10.28 -22.43 13.59
N PRO A 217 -9.73 -21.21 13.65
CA PRO A 217 -10.37 -20.04 13.07
C PRO A 217 -10.46 -20.17 11.55
N THR A 218 -11.60 -19.77 10.98
CA THR A 218 -11.82 -19.77 9.53
C THR A 218 -12.30 -18.40 9.09
N VAL A 219 -11.63 -17.81 8.09
CA VAL A 219 -12.01 -16.52 7.51
C VAL A 219 -13.16 -16.73 6.52
N THR A 220 -14.36 -16.29 6.90
CA THR A 220 -15.59 -16.48 6.11
C THR A 220 -15.71 -15.50 4.95
N LYS A 221 -15.25 -14.26 5.13
CA LYS A 221 -15.25 -13.21 4.10
C LYS A 221 -13.82 -12.68 3.90
N PRO A 222 -13.17 -12.98 2.75
CA PRO A 222 -11.85 -12.43 2.46
C PRO A 222 -11.90 -10.90 2.35
N SER A 223 -10.79 -10.23 2.68
CA SER A 223 -10.66 -8.78 2.56
C SER A 223 -10.64 -8.32 1.10
N LEU A 224 -10.07 -9.15 0.22
CA LEU A 224 -9.99 -8.93 -1.21
C LEU A 224 -10.19 -10.28 -1.94
N ASP A 225 -10.98 -10.26 -3.00
CA ASP A 225 -11.19 -11.39 -3.91
C ASP A 225 -11.41 -10.85 -5.32
N ILE A 226 -10.35 -10.83 -6.13
CA ILE A 226 -10.34 -10.27 -7.48
C ILE A 226 -9.42 -11.07 -8.39
N THR A 227 -9.68 -11.06 -9.70
CA THR A 227 -8.73 -11.55 -10.70
C THR A 227 -7.87 -10.39 -11.19
N VAL A 228 -6.55 -10.57 -11.23
CA VAL A 228 -5.61 -9.56 -11.74
C VAL A 228 -4.72 -10.12 -12.83
N GLU A 229 -4.18 -9.22 -13.67
CA GLU A 229 -3.23 -9.55 -14.72
C GLU A 229 -1.82 -9.15 -14.29
N ALA A 230 -0.90 -10.11 -14.20
CA ALA A 230 0.51 -9.84 -14.02
C ALA A 230 1.22 -9.72 -15.37
N TYR A 231 1.97 -8.63 -15.56
CA TYR A 231 2.68 -8.33 -16.81
C TYR A 231 4.15 -8.74 -16.79
N SER A 232 4.66 -9.23 -15.65
CA SER A 232 6.04 -9.70 -15.53
C SER A 232 6.21 -10.78 -14.47
N ARG A 233 7.32 -11.52 -14.56
CA ARG A 233 7.73 -12.49 -13.53
C ARG A 233 7.95 -11.81 -12.17
N PHE A 234 8.49 -10.59 -12.17
CA PHE A 234 8.68 -9.80 -10.95
C PHE A 234 7.35 -9.55 -10.23
N SER A 235 6.30 -9.20 -10.97
CA SER A 235 4.97 -8.93 -10.41
C SER A 235 4.30 -10.18 -9.84
N MET A 236 4.49 -11.33 -10.49
CA MET A 236 4.02 -12.62 -9.98
C MET A 236 4.74 -13.03 -8.70
N ARG A 237 6.07 -12.86 -8.65
CA ARG A 237 6.87 -13.13 -7.46
C ARG A 237 6.44 -12.26 -6.28
N LEU A 238 6.28 -10.96 -6.53
CA LEU A 238 5.79 -10.01 -5.53
C LEU A 238 4.38 -10.37 -5.04
N LEU A 239 3.49 -10.79 -5.94
CA LEU A 239 2.16 -11.28 -5.58
C LEU A 239 2.26 -12.51 -4.66
N SER A 240 3.13 -13.45 -5.00
CA SER A 240 3.39 -14.63 -4.18
C SER A 240 3.91 -14.27 -2.78
N VAL A 241 4.72 -13.21 -2.63
CA VAL A 241 5.17 -12.73 -1.31
C VAL A 241 3.98 -12.27 -0.48
N MET A 242 3.08 -11.47 -1.04
CA MET A 242 1.88 -11.00 -0.33
C MET A 242 0.95 -12.16 0.05
N LEU A 243 0.71 -13.10 -0.87
CA LEU A 243 -0.16 -14.26 -0.63
C LEU A 243 0.44 -15.22 0.42
N ARG A 244 1.75 -15.46 0.39
CA ARG A 244 2.42 -16.27 1.43
C ARG A 244 2.37 -15.60 2.78
N TYR A 245 2.53 -14.28 2.83
CA TYR A 245 2.41 -13.56 4.10
C TYR A 245 0.96 -13.58 4.64
N ASP A 246 -0.05 -13.56 3.77
CA ASP A 246 -1.45 -13.78 4.18
C ASP A 246 -1.64 -15.16 4.84
N GLN A 247 -0.92 -16.19 4.38
CA GLN A 247 -0.89 -17.51 5.02
C GLN A 247 -0.15 -17.51 6.37
N VAL A 248 0.94 -16.75 6.50
CA VAL A 248 1.62 -16.56 7.80
C VAL A 248 0.63 -16.00 8.82
N MET A 249 -0.18 -15.02 8.42
CA MET A 249 -1.19 -14.44 9.29
C MET A 249 -2.28 -15.45 9.69
N ASP A 250 -2.67 -16.38 8.81
CA ASP A 250 -3.60 -17.48 9.18
C ASP A 250 -3.02 -18.35 10.32
N HIS A 251 -1.71 -18.61 10.29
CA HIS A 251 -1.02 -19.36 11.34
C HIS A 251 -0.95 -18.55 12.64
N PHE A 252 -0.72 -17.24 12.57
CA PHE A 252 -0.75 -16.38 13.74
C PHE A 252 -2.14 -16.33 14.37
N ASP A 253 -3.20 -16.19 13.57
CA ASP A 253 -4.58 -16.23 14.07
C ASP A 253 -4.85 -17.54 14.81
N PHE A 254 -4.43 -18.69 14.26
CA PHE A 254 -4.54 -19.97 14.96
C PHE A 254 -3.83 -19.95 16.32
N LEU A 255 -2.59 -19.46 16.39
CA LEU A 255 -1.82 -19.43 17.63
C LEU A 255 -2.42 -18.48 18.67
N VAL A 256 -2.99 -17.35 18.23
CA VAL A 256 -3.67 -16.38 19.10
C VAL A 256 -4.97 -16.97 19.65
N TRP A 257 -5.81 -17.59 18.80
CA TRP A 257 -7.06 -18.22 19.22
C TRP A 257 -6.86 -19.35 20.23
N ASN A 258 -5.71 -20.03 20.18
CA ASN A 258 -5.35 -21.10 21.11
C ASN A 258 -4.51 -20.60 22.31
N GLY A 259 -4.33 -19.29 22.48
CA GLY A 259 -3.65 -18.69 23.64
C GLY A 259 -2.14 -18.99 23.71
N VAL A 260 -1.52 -19.41 22.60
CA VAL A 260 -0.08 -19.68 22.53
C VAL A 260 0.71 -18.42 22.20
N ARG A 261 0.07 -17.46 21.53
CA ARG A 261 0.66 -16.19 21.13
C ARG A 261 -0.26 -15.05 21.48
N ASP A 262 0.30 -13.92 21.90
CA ASP A 262 -0.48 -12.71 22.14
C ASP A 262 -0.76 -11.97 20.83
N GLN A 263 -1.90 -11.27 20.77
CA GLN A 263 -2.27 -10.45 19.61
C GLN A 263 -1.24 -9.36 19.33
N SER A 264 -0.63 -8.77 20.37
CA SER A 264 0.43 -7.77 20.22
C SER A 264 1.63 -8.31 19.44
N ASP A 265 2.02 -9.56 19.69
CA ASP A 265 3.17 -10.17 19.03
C ASP A 265 2.88 -10.46 17.56
N ALA A 266 1.64 -10.82 17.21
CA ALA A 266 1.21 -10.96 15.81
C ALA A 266 1.19 -9.59 15.10
N ASP A 267 0.78 -8.54 15.80
CA ASP A 267 0.73 -7.17 15.29
C ASP A 267 2.13 -6.59 15.05
N GLU A 268 3.08 -6.88 15.93
CA GLU A 268 4.47 -6.49 15.77
C GLU A 268 5.15 -7.17 14.57
N GLU A 269 4.88 -8.45 14.33
CA GLU A 269 5.39 -9.14 13.13
C GLU A 269 4.76 -8.57 11.87
N THR A 270 3.45 -8.29 11.88
CA THR A 270 2.79 -7.61 10.77
C THR A 270 3.47 -6.27 10.47
N SER A 271 3.73 -5.49 11.52
CA SER A 271 4.42 -4.21 11.41
C SER A 271 5.87 -4.34 10.91
N ARG A 272 6.56 -5.45 11.23
CA ARG A 272 7.90 -5.75 10.69
C ARG A 272 7.86 -6.06 9.20
N PHE A 273 6.91 -6.86 8.77
CA PHE A 273 6.71 -7.16 7.34
C PHE A 273 6.41 -5.89 6.55
N LEU A 274 5.48 -5.06 7.03
CA LEU A 274 5.13 -3.80 6.36
C LEU A 274 6.35 -2.88 6.22
N ARG A 275 7.18 -2.76 7.27
CA ARG A 275 8.43 -2.00 7.22
C ARG A 275 9.43 -2.53 6.20
N LYS A 276 9.53 -3.85 6.03
CA LYS A 276 10.39 -4.47 5.00
C LYS A 276 9.83 -4.30 3.59
N PHE A 277 8.51 -4.30 3.45
CA PHE A 277 7.84 -4.14 2.15
C PHE A 277 7.83 -2.69 1.67
N HIS A 278 7.72 -1.73 2.59
CA HIS A 278 7.52 -0.32 2.22
C HIS A 278 8.58 0.25 1.24
N PRO A 279 9.89 -0.02 1.40
CA PRO A 279 10.92 0.48 0.48
C PRO A 279 10.69 0.06 -0.98
N ILE A 280 10.28 -1.19 -1.22
CA ILE A 280 9.98 -1.67 -2.58
C ILE A 280 8.73 -0.99 -3.14
N GLY A 281 7.71 -0.77 -2.30
CA GLY A 281 6.49 -0.04 -2.65
C GLY A 281 6.77 1.38 -3.13
N VAL A 282 7.45 2.17 -2.28
CA VAL A 282 7.78 3.57 -2.55
C VAL A 282 8.67 3.70 -3.78
N ARG A 283 9.74 2.90 -3.86
CA ARG A 283 10.65 2.95 -5.02
C ARG A 283 9.94 2.53 -6.30
N GLY A 284 9.05 1.55 -6.22
CA GLY A 284 8.21 1.10 -7.32
C GLY A 284 7.33 2.21 -7.87
N TYR A 285 6.63 2.91 -6.98
CA TYR A 285 5.78 4.04 -7.33
C TYR A 285 6.57 5.18 -7.98
N MET A 286 7.70 5.59 -7.39
CA MET A 286 8.53 6.67 -7.94
C MET A 286 9.09 6.31 -9.33
N THR A 287 9.53 5.07 -9.49
CA THR A 287 10.01 4.55 -10.77
C THR A 287 8.90 4.52 -11.82
N HIS A 288 7.68 4.09 -11.43
CA HIS A 288 6.51 4.14 -12.31
C HIS A 288 6.24 5.56 -12.82
N LEU A 289 6.21 6.54 -11.92
CA LEU A 289 5.95 7.93 -12.29
C LEU A 289 7.00 8.45 -13.27
N ARG A 290 8.28 8.21 -13.01
CA ARG A 290 9.38 8.64 -13.90
C ARG A 290 9.28 8.00 -15.29
N LEU A 291 8.93 6.72 -15.37
CA LEU A 291 8.69 6.05 -16.66
C LEU A 291 7.51 6.68 -17.41
N MET A 292 6.43 7.06 -16.71
CA MET A 292 5.25 7.67 -17.33
C MET A 292 5.49 9.10 -17.80
N THR A 293 6.31 9.89 -17.10
CA THR A 293 6.64 11.26 -17.54
C THR A 293 7.54 11.26 -18.78
N THR A 294 8.49 10.34 -18.88
CA THR A 294 9.34 10.21 -20.08
C THR A 294 8.55 9.75 -21.30
N VAL A 295 7.55 8.89 -21.13
CA VAL A 295 6.68 8.44 -22.24
C VAL A 295 5.75 9.56 -22.73
N ARG A 296 5.30 10.46 -21.85
CA ARG A 296 4.38 11.57 -22.20
C ARG A 296 5.09 12.84 -22.71
N GLY A 297 6.39 12.96 -22.49
CA GLY A 297 7.20 14.10 -22.95
C GLY A 297 7.77 13.96 -24.36
N ARG A 298 7.37 12.91 -25.09
CA ARG A 298 7.63 12.70 -26.53
C ARG A 298 6.31 12.79 -27.28
#